data_AF-A0A6P0XSP9-F1
#
_entry.id   AF-A0A6P0XSP9-F1
#
_cell.length_a   1.000
_cell.length_b   1.000
_cell.length_c   1.000
_cell.angle_alpha   90.00
_cell.angle_beta   90.00
_cell.angle_gamma   90.00
#
_symmetry.space_group_name_H-M   'P 1'
#
loop_
_entity.id
_entity.type
_entity.pdbx_description
1 polymer ?
#
loop_
_entity_poly.entity_id
_entity_poly.type
_entity_poly.pdbx_seq_one_letter_code
_entity_poly.pdbx_strand_id
1 'polypeptide(L)' 'MINPGQILQKHYRAIRLIGDCGFGQTWEVDDGGTIKIMKILQVPREIEDEE' A
#
# COMPACT_ATOMS: atom_id res chain seq x y z
N MET A 1 9.61 -1.65 -1.25
CA MET A 1 9.52 -1.13 0.12
C MET A 1 9.01 0.29 0.04
N ILE A 2 7.91 0.62 0.73
CA ILE A 2 7.32 1.97 0.73
C ILE A 2 7.75 2.68 2.01
N ASN A 3 8.10 3.97 1.90
CA ASN A 3 8.54 4.79 3.02
C ASN A 3 7.56 5.94 3.30
N PRO A 4 7.46 6.42 4.56
CA PRO A 4 6.80 7.68 4.87
C PRO A 4 7.30 8.83 3.98
N GLY A 5 6.39 9.67 3.52
CA GLY A 5 6.65 10.78 2.60
C GLY A 5 6.73 10.41 1.12
N GLN A 6 6.80 9.12 0.77
CA GLN A 6 6.83 8.68 -0.63
C GLN A 6 5.52 9.01 -1.35
N ILE A 7 5.62 9.47 -2.59
CA ILE A 7 4.47 9.70 -3.47
C ILE A 7 4.13 8.41 -4.23
N LEU A 8 2.93 7.89 -3.99
CA LEU A 8 2.37 6.71 -4.63
C LEU A 8 1.44 7.15 -5.77
N GLN A 9 1.54 6.46 -6.90
CA GLN A 9 0.76 6.76 -8.11
C GLN A 9 0.75 8.25 -8.50
N LYS A 10 1.88 8.95 -8.25
CA LYS A 10 2.05 10.39 -8.53
C LYS A 10 1.10 11.33 -7.77
N HIS A 11 0.39 10.84 -6.74
CA HIS A 11 -0.68 11.61 -6.10
C HIS A 11 -0.73 11.44 -4.58
N TYR A 12 -0.79 10.20 -4.10
CA TYR A 12 -1.00 9.91 -2.68
C TYR A 12 0.33 9.96 -1.92
N ARG A 13 0.42 10.75 -0.86
CA ARG A 13 1.61 10.79 0.00
C ARG A 13 1.47 9.78 1.13
N ALA A 14 2.38 8.82 1.22
CA ALA A 14 2.42 7.86 2.33
C ALA A 14 2.70 8.56 3.66
N ILE A 15 1.90 8.29 4.69
CA ILE A 15 2.09 8.85 6.04
C ILE A 15 2.71 7.79 6.95
N ARG A 16 1.99 6.69 7.18
CA ARG A 16 2.47 5.58 8.03
C ARG A 16 1.89 4.24 7.60
N LEU A 17 2.66 3.19 7.84
CA LEU A 17 2.22 1.81 7.74
C LEU A 17 1.30 1.49 8.92
N ILE A 18 0.10 0.99 8.65
CA ILE A 18 -0.87 0.55 9.65
C ILE A 18 -0.75 -0.96 9.86
N GLY A 19 -0.49 -1.72 8.80
CA GLY A 19 -0.36 -3.17 8.89
C GLY A 19 0.31 -3.76 7.67
N ASP A 20 1.02 -4.86 7.89
CA ASP A 20 1.69 -5.66 6.87
C ASP A 20 1.27 -7.13 7.07
N CYS A 21 0.70 -7.75 6.05
CA CYS A 21 0.24 -9.13 6.05
C CYS A 21 0.54 -9.78 4.69
N GLY A 22 0.40 -11.11 4.59
CA GLY A 22 0.86 -11.88 3.43
C GLY A 22 0.36 -11.43 2.05
N PHE A 23 -0.81 -10.77 1.97
CA PHE A 23 -1.37 -10.28 0.70
C PHE A 23 -1.08 -8.79 0.42
N GLY A 24 -0.36 -8.11 1.30
CA GLY A 24 0.05 -6.72 1.09
C GLY A 24 0.00 -5.84 2.33
N GLN A 25 0.12 -4.55 2.10
CA GLN A 25 0.30 -3.53 3.13
C GLN A 25 -0.89 -2.59 3.20
N THR A 26 -1.23 -2.13 4.40
CA THR A 26 -2.24 -1.09 4.64
C THR A 26 -1.56 0.16 5.14
N TRP A 27 -1.79 1.28 4.46
CA TRP A 27 -1.15 2.57 4.72
C TRP A 27 -2.18 3.66 4.98
N GLU A 28 -1.85 4.57 5.89
CA GLU A 28 -2.47 5.90 5.94
C GLU A 28 -1.79 6.79 4.89
N VAL A 29 -2.59 7.49 4.09
CA VAL A 29 -2.10 8.37 3.01
C VAL A 29 -2.80 9.72 3.02
N ASP A 30 -2.11 10.75 2.56
CA ASP A 30 -2.65 12.07 2.24
C ASP A 30 -2.99 12.15 0.74
N ASP A 31 -4.25 12.41 0.44
CA ASP A 31 -4.80 12.72 -0.87
C ASP A 31 -5.17 14.22 -0.93
N GLY A 32 -4.18 15.05 -1.22
CA GLY A 32 -4.39 16.49 -1.45
C GLY A 32 -5.05 17.23 -0.28
N GLY A 33 -4.79 16.81 0.97
CA GLY A 33 -5.38 17.34 2.19
C GLY A 33 -6.45 16.44 2.81
N THR A 34 -6.83 15.34 2.16
CA THR A 34 -7.78 14.35 2.70
C THR A 34 -7.06 13.09 3.13
N ILE A 35 -7.17 12.72 4.41
CA ILE A 35 -6.61 11.46 4.93
C ILE A 35 -7.44 10.27 4.47
N LYS A 36 -6.76 9.26 3.91
CA LYS A 36 -7.36 8.01 3.43
C LYS A 36 -6.58 6.79 3.92
N ILE A 37 -7.23 5.64 3.88
CA ILE A 37 -6.57 4.34 4.06
C ILE A 37 -6.41 3.68 2.68
N MET A 38 -5.19 3.29 2.35
CA MET A 38 -4.85 2.63 1.10
C MET A 38 -4.33 1.22 1.39
N LYS A 39 -5.00 0.20 0.83
CA LYS A 39 -4.49 -1.18 0.82
C LYS A 39 -3.75 -1.42 -0.49
N ILE A 40 -2.48 -1.76 -0.37
CA ILE A 40 -1.55 -2.00 -1.48
C ILE A 40 -1.33 -3.51 -1.53
N LEU A 41 -1.91 -4.13 -2.55
CA LEU A 41 -1.80 -5.57 -2.73
C LEU A 41 -0.44 -5.92 -3.33
N GLN A 42 0.20 -6.94 -2.77
CA GLN A 42 1.33 -7.60 -3.40
C GLN A 42 0.77 -8.73 -4.24
N VAL A 43 1.05 -8.74 -5.55
CA VAL A 43 0.75 -9.90 -6.37
C VAL A 43 1.78 -10.98 -6.00
N PRO A 44 1.37 -12.16 -5.53
CA PRO A 44 2.28 -13.28 -5.37
C PRO A 44 3.02 -13.52 -6.69
N ARG A 45 4.32 -13.83 -6.65
CA ARG A 45 5.10 -14.09 -7.87
C ARG A 45 4.59 -15.30 -8.65
N GLU A 46 3.87 -16.19 -7.99
CA GLU A 46 3.22 -17.37 -8.56
C GLU A 46 1.84 -17.46 -7.91
N ILE A 47 0.79 -17.40 -8.74
CA ILE A 47 -0.47 -18.07 -8.39
C ILE A 47 -0.12 -19.53 -8.67
N GLU A 48 0.22 -20.30 -7.63
CA GLU A 48 0.16 -21.75 -7.76
C GLU A 48 -1.32 -22.05 -8.02
N ASP A 49 -1.68 -22.25 -9.29
CA ASP A 49 -2.93 -22.88 -9.64
C ASP A 49 -2.86 -24.28 -9.00
N GLU A 50 -3.54 -24.45 -7.86
CA GLU A 50 -3.76 -25.77 -7.27
C GLU A 50 -4.54 -26.60 -8.31
N GLU A 51 -3.84 -27.46 -9.06
CA GLU A 51 -4.44 -28.61 -9.77
C GLU A 51 -4.91 -29.68 -8.79
#